data_AF-A0A9B0H622-F1
#
_entry.id   AF-A0A9B0H622-F1
#
_cell.length_a   1.000
_cell.length_b   1.000
_cell.length_c   1.000
_cell.angle_alpha   90.00
_cell.angle_beta   90.00
_cell.angle_gamma   90.00
#
_symmetry.space_group_name_H-M   'P 1'
#
loop_
_entity.id
_entity.type
_entity.pdbx_description
1 polymer ?
#
loop_
_entity_poly.entity_id
_entity_poly.type
_entity_poly.pdbx_seq_one_letter_code
_entity_poly.pdbx_strand_id
1 'polypeptide(L)'
;MDCNNGCSPECTGEAGSKEVVGTFKAKDLIITPATILKEKPDPSTLVFGTVFTDHMLTVEWSSEFGWEKPRIRPLQNLSLHPGSSAFHYAVELFEGLKAFRGVDNKIRLFRPNLNMDRMHRSAVRATLPVFDKEELLECIKQLVKLDQEWVPYSTSASLYIRPTFIGTEPSLGVKKPTKALLFVILSPVGPYFSSGTFKPVSLWANPKYVRAWKGGTGDCKMGGNYGSSLFAQCEAADHGCQQVLWLYGEDNQITEVGTMNLFLYWINEDGEEELATPPLDGIILPGVTRQSILDLAHKWNTELILFSVNLADFLEFYLFIYLFTFEQHNCNCRLR
;
A
#
# COMPACT_ATOMS: atom_id res chain seq x y z
N MET A 1 -69.65 -8.69 37.79
CA MET A 1 -69.11 -8.90 39.14
C MET A 1 -67.74 -9.47 38.96
N ASP A 2 -66.76 -8.62 39.20
CA ASP A 2 -65.34 -8.92 39.27
C ASP A 2 -65.01 -9.97 40.34
N CYS A 3 -63.89 -10.67 40.17
CA CYS A 3 -62.80 -10.61 41.15
C CYS A 3 -61.51 -11.27 40.61
N ASN A 4 -60.44 -10.47 40.69
CA ASN A 4 -59.03 -10.74 40.45
C ASN A 4 -58.41 -11.82 41.35
N ASN A 5 -57.33 -12.45 40.85
CA ASN A 5 -56.01 -12.68 41.49
C ASN A 5 -55.26 -13.72 40.62
N GLY A 6 -53.99 -13.63 40.23
CA GLY A 6 -52.85 -12.76 40.55
C GLY A 6 -51.61 -13.33 39.80
N CYS A 7 -50.60 -12.48 39.61
CA CYS A 7 -49.45 -12.57 38.69
C CYS A 7 -48.53 -13.81 38.78
N SER A 8 -47.88 -14.13 37.63
CA SER A 8 -46.41 -13.99 37.42
C SER A 8 -46.01 -14.38 35.98
N PRO A 9 -45.44 -13.47 35.17
CA PRO A 9 -44.59 -13.84 34.03
C PRO A 9 -43.14 -13.43 34.32
N GLU A 10 -42.26 -14.40 34.53
CA GLU A 10 -40.81 -14.16 34.57
C GLU A 10 -40.11 -14.88 33.42
N CYS A 11 -39.05 -14.23 32.94
CA CYS A 11 -38.10 -14.64 31.91
C CYS A 11 -38.46 -14.32 30.46
N THR A 12 -38.80 -13.05 30.17
CA THR A 12 -38.35 -12.44 28.91
C THR A 12 -36.89 -12.03 29.07
N GLY A 13 -35.97 -12.87 28.61
CA GLY A 13 -34.56 -12.50 28.51
C GLY A 13 -34.42 -11.31 27.55
N GLU A 14 -33.94 -10.18 28.05
CA GLU A 14 -33.51 -9.06 27.23
C GLU A 14 -32.37 -9.52 26.33
N ALA A 15 -32.69 -9.79 25.07
CA ALA A 15 -31.69 -9.82 24.01
C ALA A 15 -31.20 -8.38 23.82
N GLY A 16 -30.26 -7.94 24.67
CA GLY A 16 -29.54 -6.70 24.46
C GLY A 16 -28.94 -6.72 23.06
N SER A 17 -29.39 -5.80 22.20
CA SER A 17 -28.81 -5.59 20.88
C SER A 17 -27.33 -5.29 21.07
N LYS A 18 -26.46 -6.25 20.78
CA LYS A 18 -25.00 -6.03 20.83
C LYS A 18 -24.66 -4.92 19.85
N GLU A 19 -24.13 -3.82 20.38
CA GLU A 19 -23.72 -2.68 19.56
C GLU A 19 -22.56 -3.12 18.65
N VAL A 20 -22.77 -3.04 17.34
CA VAL A 20 -21.75 -3.40 16.35
C VAL A 20 -20.73 -2.27 16.28
N VAL A 21 -19.48 -2.54 16.65
CA VAL A 21 -18.43 -1.53 16.70
C VAL A 21 -18.01 -1.14 15.27
N GLY A 22 -18.35 0.09 14.85
CA GLY A 22 -18.09 0.59 13.49
C GLY A 22 -16.62 0.80 13.14
N THR A 23 -15.74 1.04 14.13
CA THR A 23 -14.29 1.13 13.96
C THR A 23 -13.56 0.77 15.25
N PHE A 24 -12.39 0.15 15.15
CA PHE A 24 -11.46 0.08 16.27
C PHE A 24 -10.92 1.48 16.61
N LYS A 25 -10.43 1.64 17.84
CA LYS A 25 -9.90 2.91 18.35
C LYS A 25 -8.48 2.72 18.89
N ALA A 26 -7.58 3.64 18.55
CA ALA A 26 -6.18 3.62 18.99
C ALA A 26 -6.05 3.80 20.51
N LYS A 27 -7.01 4.45 21.17
CA LYS A 27 -7.06 4.54 22.64
C LYS A 27 -7.24 3.17 23.33
N ASP A 28 -7.80 2.19 22.63
CA ASP A 28 -8.09 0.84 23.14
C ASP A 28 -6.98 -0.17 22.77
N LEU A 29 -5.84 0.34 22.29
CA LEU A 29 -4.70 -0.45 21.85
C LEU A 29 -4.09 -1.27 22.99
N ILE A 30 -4.02 -2.58 22.79
CA ILE A 30 -3.38 -3.52 23.72
C ILE A 30 -1.97 -3.78 23.22
N ILE A 31 -0.96 -3.43 24.01
CA ILE A 31 0.44 -3.62 23.66
C ILE A 31 1.00 -4.79 24.47
N THR A 32 1.52 -5.81 23.78
CA THR A 32 2.25 -6.94 24.35
C THR A 32 3.67 -6.93 23.79
N PRO A 33 4.65 -6.39 24.53
CA PRO A 33 6.03 -6.35 24.06
C PRO A 33 6.63 -7.76 23.92
N ALA A 34 7.52 -7.93 22.95
CA ALA A 34 8.36 -9.12 22.85
C ALA A 34 9.33 -9.19 24.03
N THR A 35 9.51 -10.39 24.57
CA THR A 35 10.45 -10.64 25.69
C THR A 35 11.89 -10.83 25.20
N ILE A 36 12.08 -11.20 23.93
CA ILE A 36 13.37 -11.33 23.27
C ILE A 36 13.33 -10.43 22.03
N LEU A 37 14.24 -9.46 21.96
CA LEU A 37 14.37 -8.54 20.83
C LEU A 37 15.45 -9.04 19.87
N LYS A 38 15.19 -8.93 18.57
CA LYS A 38 16.16 -9.28 17.54
C LYS A 38 17.23 -8.20 17.41
N GLU A 39 18.41 -8.63 17.00
CA GLU A 39 19.48 -7.74 16.56
C GLU A 39 19.06 -7.00 15.28
N LYS A 40 19.46 -5.73 15.18
CA LYS A 40 19.09 -4.87 14.04
C LYS A 40 20.13 -5.13 12.93
N PRO A 41 19.70 -5.36 11.68
CA PRO A 41 20.62 -5.60 10.58
C PRO A 41 21.45 -4.36 10.27
N ASP A 42 22.59 -4.55 9.61
CA ASP A 42 23.38 -3.46 9.03
C ASP A 42 22.54 -2.74 7.94
N PRO A 43 22.30 -1.42 8.05
CA PRO A 43 21.57 -0.65 7.05
C PRO A 43 22.15 -0.73 5.63
N SER A 44 23.45 -1.01 5.47
CA SER A 44 24.13 -1.05 4.18
C SER A 44 23.88 -2.32 3.36
N THR A 45 23.41 -3.40 4.00
CA THR A 45 23.18 -4.71 3.36
C THR A 45 21.71 -5.09 3.25
N LEU A 46 20.80 -4.15 3.51
CA LEU A 46 19.36 -4.40 3.56
C LEU A 46 18.78 -4.76 2.19
N VAL A 47 18.14 -5.94 2.10
CA VAL A 47 17.34 -6.36 0.95
C VAL A 47 15.86 -6.11 1.24
N PHE A 48 15.16 -5.46 0.30
CA PHE A 48 13.76 -5.07 0.46
C PHE A 48 12.85 -6.23 0.91
N GLY A 49 12.12 -6.04 2.01
CA GLY A 49 11.04 -6.95 2.43
C GLY A 49 11.47 -8.31 2.97
N THR A 50 12.75 -8.49 3.32
CA THR A 50 13.29 -9.78 3.80
C THR A 50 13.47 -9.86 5.31
N VAL A 51 13.74 -8.73 5.96
CA VAL A 51 13.91 -8.61 7.42
C VAL A 51 12.70 -7.90 8.00
N PHE A 52 12.21 -8.35 9.15
CA PHE A 52 11.03 -7.77 9.82
C PHE A 52 11.35 -7.40 11.27
N THR A 53 10.65 -6.40 11.80
CA THR A 53 10.85 -5.87 13.16
C THR A 53 10.27 -6.77 14.25
N ASP A 54 10.46 -6.41 15.52
CA ASP A 54 10.08 -7.22 16.67
C ASP A 54 8.56 -7.37 16.83
N HIS A 55 7.77 -6.39 16.40
CA HIS A 55 6.32 -6.36 16.62
C HIS A 55 5.51 -6.22 15.33
N MET A 56 4.22 -6.53 15.42
CA MET A 56 3.22 -6.29 14.40
C MET A 56 1.91 -5.76 15.02
N LEU A 57 1.14 -5.00 14.25
CA LEU A 57 -0.24 -4.63 14.59
C LEU A 57 -1.19 -5.70 14.04
N THR A 58 -2.23 -6.07 14.79
CA THR A 58 -3.35 -6.89 14.31
C THR A 58 -4.67 -6.40 14.86
N VAL A 59 -5.71 -6.39 14.02
CA VAL A 59 -7.09 -6.04 14.38
C VAL A 59 -8.04 -7.00 13.67
N GLU A 60 -8.81 -7.75 14.44
CA GLU A 60 -9.82 -8.68 13.92
C GLU A 60 -11.14 -7.96 13.70
N TRP A 61 -11.92 -8.47 12.74
CA TRP A 61 -13.28 -8.00 12.49
C TRP A 61 -14.22 -9.18 12.22
N SER A 62 -15.46 -9.04 12.67
CA SER A 62 -16.56 -9.92 12.29
C SER A 62 -17.83 -9.12 11.97
N SER A 63 -18.70 -9.65 11.13
CA SER A 63 -20.00 -9.01 10.86
C SER A 63 -20.93 -8.98 12.06
N GLU A 64 -20.74 -9.89 13.04
CA GLU A 64 -21.57 -9.99 14.23
C GLU A 64 -21.19 -8.96 15.31
N PHE A 65 -19.89 -8.72 15.51
CA PHE A 65 -19.39 -7.86 16.60
C PHE A 65 -18.74 -6.56 16.12
N GLY A 66 -18.46 -6.45 14.82
CA GLY A 66 -17.69 -5.33 14.28
C GLY A 66 -16.19 -5.51 14.52
N TRP A 67 -15.51 -4.40 14.76
CA TRP A 67 -14.07 -4.38 15.00
C TRP A 67 -13.71 -4.72 16.45
N GLU A 68 -12.74 -5.62 16.60
CA GLU A 68 -12.12 -5.93 17.88
C GLU A 68 -11.08 -4.88 18.28
N LYS A 69 -10.63 -4.92 19.55
CA LYS A 69 -9.55 -4.04 20.02
C LYS A 69 -8.26 -4.26 19.23
N PRO A 70 -7.56 -3.19 18.82
CA PRO A 70 -6.31 -3.32 18.09
C PRO A 70 -5.20 -3.80 19.04
N ARG A 71 -4.27 -4.61 18.51
CA ARG A 71 -3.21 -5.22 19.31
C ARG A 71 -1.85 -5.04 18.64
N ILE A 72 -0.89 -4.47 19.37
CA ILE A 72 0.53 -4.57 19.01
C ILE A 72 1.10 -5.74 19.80
N ARG A 73 1.66 -6.72 19.10
CA ARG A 73 2.19 -7.96 19.70
C ARG A 73 3.48 -8.39 18.99
N PRO A 74 4.25 -9.36 19.52
CA PRO A 74 5.43 -9.87 18.83
C PRO A 74 5.07 -10.36 17.43
N LEU A 75 5.98 -10.17 16.48
CA LEU A 75 5.82 -10.70 15.12
C LEU A 75 5.65 -12.22 15.18
N GLN A 76 4.60 -12.72 14.53
CA GLN A 76 4.25 -14.13 14.53
C GLN A 76 3.55 -14.54 13.22
N ASN A 77 3.53 -15.84 12.95
CA ASN A 77 2.73 -16.38 11.85
C ASN A 77 1.23 -16.14 12.09
N LEU A 78 0.47 -16.01 11.00
CA LEU A 78 -0.97 -15.96 11.04
C LEU A 78 -1.55 -17.38 11.09
N SER A 79 -2.45 -17.63 12.04
CA SER A 79 -3.23 -18.87 12.11
C SER A 79 -4.57 -18.65 11.42
N LEU A 80 -4.71 -19.10 10.18
CA LEU A 80 -5.88 -18.87 9.33
C LEU A 80 -6.59 -20.18 9.02
N HIS A 81 -7.92 -20.14 8.94
CA HIS A 81 -8.69 -21.28 8.45
C HIS A 81 -8.32 -21.54 6.97
N PRO A 82 -8.13 -22.79 6.52
CA PRO A 82 -7.70 -23.06 5.15
C PRO A 82 -8.71 -22.58 4.10
N GLY A 83 -9.99 -22.45 4.46
CA GLY A 83 -11.04 -21.87 3.62
C GLY A 83 -11.07 -20.33 3.55
N SER A 84 -10.15 -19.62 4.23
CA SER A 84 -10.13 -18.15 4.25
C SER A 84 -10.13 -17.55 2.84
N SER A 85 -11.11 -16.68 2.56
CA SER A 85 -11.35 -16.14 1.22
C SER A 85 -10.17 -15.40 0.58
N ALA A 86 -9.23 -14.87 1.36
CA ALA A 86 -7.97 -14.34 0.85
C ALA A 86 -7.16 -15.37 0.04
N PHE A 87 -7.15 -16.64 0.46
CA PHE A 87 -6.41 -17.71 -0.23
C PHE A 87 -7.09 -18.19 -1.52
N HIS A 88 -8.41 -18.03 -1.63
CA HIS A 88 -9.20 -18.62 -2.73
C HIS A 88 -9.64 -17.60 -3.76
N TYR A 89 -9.97 -16.37 -3.33
CA TYR A 89 -10.60 -15.36 -4.17
C TYR A 89 -9.89 -14.01 -4.10
N ALA A 90 -8.66 -13.97 -3.55
CA ALA A 90 -7.86 -12.75 -3.41
C ALA A 90 -8.65 -11.58 -2.78
N VAL A 91 -9.47 -11.88 -1.76
CA VAL A 91 -10.15 -10.86 -0.93
C VAL A 91 -9.10 -10.22 -0.03
N GLU A 92 -8.25 -9.41 -0.63
CA GLU A 92 -7.08 -8.83 0.02
C GLU A 92 -6.60 -7.54 -0.65
N LEU A 93 -6.04 -6.67 0.17
CA LEU A 93 -5.40 -5.43 -0.25
C LEU A 93 -4.23 -5.11 0.68
N PHE A 94 -3.37 -4.19 0.24
CA PHE A 94 -2.24 -3.74 1.04
C PHE A 94 -1.90 -2.27 0.78
N GLU A 95 -1.09 -1.72 1.65
CA GLU A 95 -0.48 -0.40 1.49
C GLU A 95 1.04 -0.46 1.57
N GLY A 96 1.67 0.62 1.14
CA GLY A 96 3.12 0.76 1.18
C GLY A 96 3.53 2.21 1.44
N LEU A 97 4.06 2.45 2.63
CA LEU A 97 4.58 3.75 3.06
C LEU A 97 5.86 3.56 3.86
N LYS A 98 6.53 4.67 4.21
CA LYS A 98 7.84 4.64 4.87
C LYS A 98 7.90 5.60 6.05
N ALA A 99 8.64 5.18 7.08
CA ALA A 99 9.18 6.04 8.12
C ALA A 99 10.66 6.31 7.87
N PHE A 100 11.08 7.56 8.07
CA PHE A 100 12.45 8.02 7.83
C PHE A 100 13.00 8.66 9.10
N ARG A 101 14.24 8.31 9.46
CA ARG A 101 14.98 9.01 10.51
C ARG A 101 15.67 10.21 9.87
N GLY A 102 15.27 11.41 10.28
CA GLY A 102 15.82 12.65 9.73
C GLY A 102 17.24 12.94 10.24
N VAL A 103 17.88 13.92 9.61
CA VAL A 103 19.20 14.44 10.03
C VAL A 103 19.21 14.99 11.46
N ASP A 104 18.04 15.36 11.98
CA ASP A 104 17.81 15.80 13.36
C ASP A 104 17.40 14.65 14.29
N ASN A 105 17.60 13.40 13.86
CA ASN A 105 17.24 12.17 14.54
C ASN A 105 15.73 11.98 14.81
N LYS A 106 14.86 12.85 14.28
CA LYS A 106 13.40 12.70 14.42
C LYS A 106 12.85 11.79 13.33
N ILE A 107 11.99 10.85 13.72
CA ILE A 107 11.31 9.94 12.79
C ILE A 107 10.09 10.63 12.20
N ARG A 108 9.90 10.49 10.88
CA ARG A 108 8.81 11.12 10.11
C ARG A 108 8.16 10.12 9.17
N LEU A 109 6.84 10.22 9.02
CA LEU A 109 6.08 9.55 7.97
C LEU A 109 5.89 10.51 6.79
N PHE A 110 5.99 9.99 5.56
CA PHE A 110 5.78 10.80 4.36
C PHE A 110 4.34 10.67 3.83
N ARG A 111 3.58 11.78 3.87
CA ARG A 111 2.17 11.87 3.42
C ARG A 111 1.30 10.65 3.79
N PRO A 112 1.29 10.20 5.05
CA PRO A 112 0.62 8.94 5.42
C PRO A 112 -0.89 8.95 5.17
N ASN A 113 -1.55 10.11 5.29
CA ASN A 113 -3.00 10.24 5.09
C ASN A 113 -3.44 9.82 3.69
N LEU A 114 -2.64 10.11 2.66
CA LEU A 114 -2.94 9.67 1.28
C LEU A 114 -2.93 8.14 1.13
N ASN A 115 -2.10 7.45 1.91
CA ASN A 115 -2.10 5.99 1.94
C ASN A 115 -3.33 5.46 2.68
N MET A 116 -3.77 6.11 3.77
CA MET A 116 -5.01 5.75 4.45
C MET A 116 -6.24 5.97 3.56
N ASP A 117 -6.27 7.06 2.79
CA ASP A 117 -7.31 7.33 1.80
C ASP A 117 -7.37 6.24 0.71
N ARG A 118 -6.22 5.83 0.18
CA ARG A 118 -6.14 4.77 -0.84
C ARG A 118 -6.47 3.39 -0.27
N MET A 119 -6.05 3.08 0.96
CA MET A 119 -6.42 1.84 1.66
C MET A 119 -7.93 1.76 1.88
N HIS A 120 -8.54 2.86 2.35
CA HIS A 120 -9.99 2.93 2.56
C HIS A 120 -10.76 2.73 1.25
N ARG A 121 -10.37 3.41 0.15
CA ARG A 121 -10.98 3.21 -1.17
C ARG A 121 -10.84 1.76 -1.65
N SER A 122 -9.66 1.17 -1.49
CA SER A 122 -9.42 -0.24 -1.84
C SER A 122 -10.29 -1.19 -1.00
N ALA A 123 -10.49 -0.89 0.30
CA ALA A 123 -11.32 -1.71 1.19
C ALA A 123 -12.78 -1.70 0.76
N VAL A 124 -13.32 -0.53 0.41
CA VAL A 124 -14.67 -0.41 -0.15
C VAL A 124 -14.79 -1.21 -1.45
N ARG A 125 -13.84 -1.08 -2.38
CA ARG A 125 -13.84 -1.83 -3.65
C ARG A 125 -13.77 -3.35 -3.43
N ALA A 126 -13.00 -3.79 -2.44
CA ALA A 126 -12.85 -5.20 -2.07
C ALA A 126 -14.01 -5.76 -1.23
N THR A 127 -15.00 -4.93 -0.87
CA THR A 127 -16.10 -5.27 0.06
C THR A 127 -15.66 -5.64 1.48
N LEU A 128 -14.42 -5.29 1.84
CA LEU A 128 -13.88 -5.42 3.19
C LEU A 128 -14.51 -4.37 4.13
N PRO A 129 -14.48 -4.60 5.45
CA PRO A 129 -15.09 -3.67 6.39
C PRO A 129 -14.35 -2.34 6.41
N VAL A 130 -15.10 -1.24 6.43
CA VAL A 130 -14.53 0.11 6.55
C VAL A 130 -13.97 0.35 7.95
N PHE A 131 -13.02 1.27 8.07
CA PHE A 131 -12.38 1.66 9.32
C PHE A 131 -12.11 3.16 9.32
N ASP A 132 -11.92 3.74 10.50
CA ASP A 132 -11.48 5.12 10.65
C ASP A 132 -9.99 5.25 10.31
N LYS A 133 -9.70 6.09 9.30
CA LYS A 133 -8.36 6.31 8.75
C LYS A 133 -7.39 6.87 9.79
N GLU A 134 -7.86 7.77 10.65
CA GLU A 134 -7.01 8.41 11.66
C GLU A 134 -6.68 7.44 12.79
N GLU A 135 -7.62 6.57 13.16
CA GLU A 135 -7.39 5.53 14.18
C GLU A 135 -6.37 4.49 13.70
N LEU A 136 -6.45 4.06 12.43
CA LEU A 136 -5.42 3.18 11.86
C LEU A 136 -4.06 3.86 11.81
N LEU A 137 -4.01 5.12 11.37
CA LEU A 137 -2.77 5.88 11.31
C LEU A 137 -2.15 6.04 12.70
N GLU A 138 -2.95 6.29 13.73
CA GLU A 138 -2.47 6.39 15.10
C GLU A 138 -1.94 5.04 15.61
N CYS A 139 -2.62 3.93 15.32
CA CYS A 139 -2.10 2.59 15.63
C CYS A 139 -0.76 2.30 14.93
N ILE A 140 -0.60 2.70 13.66
CA ILE A 140 0.67 2.59 12.93
C ILE A 140 1.77 3.43 13.60
N LYS A 141 1.46 4.67 14.00
CA LYS A 141 2.43 5.53 14.72
C LYS A 141 2.87 4.89 16.04
N GLN A 142 1.95 4.30 16.81
CA GLN A 142 2.30 3.60 18.05
C GLN A 142 3.17 2.36 17.79
N LEU A 143 2.89 1.59 16.72
CA LEU A 143 3.74 0.47 16.31
C LEU A 143 5.15 0.93 15.92
N VAL A 144 5.26 1.95 15.06
CA VAL A 144 6.56 2.51 14.65
C VAL A 144 7.29 3.12 15.84
N LYS A 145 6.58 3.70 16.81
CA LYS A 145 7.18 4.25 18.05
C LYS A 145 7.77 3.15 18.92
N LEU A 146 7.08 2.00 19.04
CA LEU A 146 7.59 0.85 19.78
C LEU A 146 8.84 0.27 19.10
N ASP A 147 8.81 0.13 17.78
CA ASP A 147 9.91 -0.38 16.96
C ASP A 147 10.82 0.72 16.39
N GLN A 148 10.90 1.89 17.02
CA GLN A 148 11.57 3.07 16.44
C GLN A 148 13.07 2.86 16.16
N GLU A 149 13.72 1.99 16.92
CA GLU A 149 15.12 1.63 16.75
C GLU A 149 15.37 0.79 15.48
N TRP A 150 14.31 0.23 14.89
CA TRP A 150 14.37 -0.40 13.56
C TRP A 150 14.34 0.62 12.43
N VAL A 151 13.98 1.88 12.68
CA VAL A 151 14.13 2.94 11.67
C VAL A 151 15.62 3.20 11.48
N PRO A 152 16.20 2.83 10.32
CA PRO A 152 17.65 2.76 10.17
C PRO A 152 18.35 4.08 10.52
N TYR A 153 19.51 3.97 11.16
CA TYR A 153 20.44 5.09 11.38
C TYR A 153 21.22 5.40 10.10
N SER A 154 20.48 5.76 9.05
CA SER A 154 21.02 6.08 7.74
C SER A 154 20.09 7.04 7.01
N THR A 155 20.66 7.99 6.28
CA THR A 155 19.92 8.92 5.42
C THR A 155 19.54 8.31 4.07
N SER A 156 20.06 7.13 3.73
CA SER A 156 19.75 6.41 2.49
C SER A 156 18.82 5.21 2.69
N ALA A 157 18.51 4.86 3.95
CA ALA A 157 17.63 3.74 4.29
C ALA A 157 16.36 4.24 5.01
N SER A 158 15.37 3.37 5.11
CA SER A 158 14.07 3.71 5.71
C SER A 158 13.42 2.48 6.34
N LEU A 159 12.39 2.69 7.16
CA LEU A 159 11.52 1.61 7.62
C LEU A 159 10.28 1.56 6.74
N TYR A 160 10.14 0.49 5.98
CA TYR A 160 8.95 0.24 5.17
C TYR A 160 7.82 -0.31 6.05
N ILE A 161 6.63 0.24 5.86
CA ILE A 161 5.42 -0.08 6.60
C ILE A 161 4.45 -0.75 5.64
N ARG A 162 3.98 -1.95 5.99
CA ARG A 162 3.09 -2.78 5.16
C ARG A 162 1.76 -3.05 5.88
N PRO A 163 0.81 -2.10 5.86
CA PRO A 163 -0.57 -2.40 6.20
C PRO A 163 -1.13 -3.40 5.19
N THR A 164 -1.82 -4.42 5.68
CA THR A 164 -2.39 -5.51 4.90
C THR A 164 -3.76 -5.84 5.46
N PHE A 165 -4.72 -6.12 4.59
CA PHE A 165 -6.10 -6.35 4.99
C PHE A 165 -6.70 -7.48 4.16
N ILE A 166 -7.12 -8.54 4.85
CA ILE A 166 -7.53 -9.80 4.24
C ILE A 166 -8.91 -10.25 4.73
N GLY A 167 -9.68 -10.88 3.84
CA GLY A 167 -10.88 -11.63 4.19
C GLY A 167 -10.51 -12.99 4.79
N THR A 168 -11.06 -13.29 5.97
CA THR A 168 -10.82 -14.54 6.71
C THR A 168 -12.08 -15.41 6.81
N GLU A 169 -13.04 -15.18 5.91
CA GLU A 169 -14.27 -15.96 5.77
C GLU A 169 -13.95 -17.45 5.58
N PRO A 170 -14.43 -18.36 6.45
CA PRO A 170 -14.03 -19.78 6.39
C PRO A 170 -14.79 -20.59 5.34
N SER A 171 -15.87 -20.05 4.77
CA SER A 171 -16.68 -20.73 3.74
C SER A 171 -16.19 -20.45 2.33
N LEU A 172 -16.36 -21.43 1.43
CA LEU A 172 -15.96 -21.35 0.01
C LEU A 172 -17.01 -20.64 -0.87
N GLY A 173 -18.02 -20.01 -0.29
CA GLY A 173 -18.96 -19.21 -1.08
C GLY A 173 -18.27 -17.93 -1.57
N VAL A 174 -18.41 -17.58 -2.85
CA VAL A 174 -17.95 -16.28 -3.37
C VAL A 174 -18.94 -15.21 -2.93
N LYS A 175 -18.63 -14.56 -1.81
CA LYS A 175 -19.49 -13.55 -1.17
C LYS A 175 -18.64 -12.51 -0.41
N LYS A 176 -19.28 -11.40 -0.02
CA LYS A 176 -18.70 -10.45 0.93
C LYS A 176 -18.26 -11.21 2.21
N PRO A 177 -17.03 -11.01 2.70
CA PRO A 177 -16.54 -11.73 3.87
C PRO A 177 -17.30 -11.32 5.14
N THR A 178 -17.60 -12.28 6.01
CA THR A 178 -18.16 -12.03 7.36
C THR A 178 -17.09 -12.00 8.45
N LYS A 179 -15.84 -12.34 8.12
CA LYS A 179 -14.65 -12.21 8.96
C LYS A 179 -13.51 -11.60 8.17
N ALA A 180 -12.71 -10.74 8.81
CA ALA A 180 -11.55 -10.12 8.21
C ALA A 180 -10.44 -9.89 9.24
N LEU A 181 -9.22 -9.69 8.76
CA LEU A 181 -8.05 -9.36 9.58
C LEU A 181 -7.28 -8.23 8.92
N LEU A 182 -7.11 -7.12 9.64
CA LEU A 182 -6.17 -6.05 9.30
C LEU A 182 -4.90 -6.24 10.12
N PHE A 183 -3.73 -6.19 9.48
CA PHE A 183 -2.46 -6.25 10.18
C PHE A 183 -1.41 -5.33 9.56
N VAL A 184 -0.39 -4.95 10.32
CA VAL A 184 0.73 -4.12 9.84
C VAL A 184 2.04 -4.77 10.28
N ILE A 185 2.93 -4.99 9.31
CA ILE A 185 4.30 -5.42 9.54
C ILE A 185 5.27 -4.32 9.08
N LEU A 186 6.44 -4.30 9.70
CA LEU A 186 7.49 -3.32 9.44
C LEU A 186 8.74 -4.05 8.96
N SER A 187 9.45 -3.46 8.00
CA SER A 187 10.66 -4.04 7.40
C SER A 187 11.69 -2.93 7.13
N PRO A 188 12.90 -2.96 7.70
CA PRO A 188 13.94 -2.01 7.33
C PRO A 188 14.36 -2.28 5.87
N VAL A 189 14.49 -1.22 5.09
CA VAL A 189 14.87 -1.30 3.67
C VAL A 189 15.99 -0.32 3.35
N GLY A 190 16.99 -0.81 2.62
CA GLY A 190 18.10 -0.02 2.12
C GLY A 190 17.73 0.81 0.89
N PRO A 191 18.71 1.52 0.31
CA PRO A 191 18.51 2.21 -0.95
C PRO A 191 18.30 1.20 -2.08
N TYR A 192 17.48 1.57 -3.07
CA TYR A 192 17.41 0.85 -4.35
C TYR A 192 18.70 1.02 -5.15
N PHE A 193 19.47 2.08 -4.90
CA PHE A 193 20.73 2.41 -5.58
C PHE A 193 21.93 2.41 -4.61
N SER A 194 22.65 1.29 -4.56
CA SER A 194 23.76 1.10 -3.61
C SER A 194 25.03 1.92 -3.88
N SER A 195 25.23 2.47 -5.11
CA SER A 195 26.45 3.22 -5.48
C SER A 195 26.32 4.75 -5.45
N GLY A 196 25.19 5.31 -4.99
CA GLY A 196 24.97 6.78 -5.00
C GLY A 196 24.76 7.39 -6.40
N THR A 197 24.91 6.59 -7.45
CA THR A 197 24.54 6.91 -8.84
C THR A 197 23.28 6.14 -9.22
N PHE A 198 22.37 6.78 -9.94
CA PHE A 198 21.17 6.13 -10.46
C PHE A 198 21.55 4.91 -11.32
N LYS A 199 20.97 3.74 -11.03
CA LYS A 199 21.15 2.54 -11.85
C LYS A 199 19.94 2.41 -12.78
N PRO A 200 20.09 2.71 -14.08
CA PRO A 200 18.97 2.58 -15.01
C PRO A 200 18.51 1.12 -15.08
N VAL A 201 17.23 0.93 -15.40
CA VAL A 201 16.64 -0.39 -15.62
C VAL A 201 16.22 -0.53 -17.08
N SER A 202 16.40 -1.73 -17.62
CA SER A 202 15.87 -2.16 -18.90
C SER A 202 14.44 -2.65 -18.73
N LEU A 203 13.57 -2.27 -19.67
CA LEU A 203 12.14 -2.53 -19.63
C LEU A 203 11.73 -3.51 -20.74
N TRP A 204 10.94 -4.51 -20.36
CA TRP A 204 10.32 -5.45 -21.32
C TRP A 204 8.92 -4.98 -21.67
N ALA A 205 8.68 -4.64 -22.94
CA ALA A 205 7.40 -4.16 -23.43
C ALA A 205 6.77 -5.21 -24.35
N ASN A 206 5.81 -5.98 -23.83
CA ASN A 206 5.11 -7.02 -24.58
C ASN A 206 3.59 -6.78 -24.49
N PRO A 207 2.92 -6.37 -25.59
CA PRO A 207 1.50 -5.98 -25.55
C PRO A 207 0.55 -7.17 -25.31
N LYS A 208 1.07 -8.40 -25.35
CA LYS A 208 0.32 -9.61 -24.97
C LYS A 208 -0.19 -9.57 -23.52
N TYR A 209 0.51 -8.86 -22.63
CA TYR A 209 0.17 -8.79 -21.22
C TYR A 209 -0.41 -7.43 -20.85
N VAL A 210 -1.60 -7.45 -20.26
CA VAL A 210 -2.30 -6.25 -19.80
C VAL A 210 -2.37 -6.26 -18.28
N ARG A 211 -1.83 -5.21 -17.65
CA ARG A 211 -1.81 -5.06 -16.18
C ARG A 211 -3.20 -4.84 -15.59
N ALA A 212 -3.97 -3.98 -16.25
CA ALA A 212 -5.27 -3.51 -15.81
C ALA A 212 -6.08 -3.04 -17.02
N TRP A 213 -7.40 -3.00 -16.88
CA TRP A 213 -8.33 -2.58 -17.93
C TRP A 213 -9.44 -1.70 -17.37
N LYS A 214 -10.08 -0.91 -18.25
CA LYS A 214 -11.19 -0.02 -17.86
C LYS A 214 -12.34 -0.83 -17.26
N GLY A 215 -12.85 -0.38 -16.12
CA GLY A 215 -13.83 -1.12 -15.31
C GLY A 215 -13.22 -2.18 -14.37
N GLY A 216 -11.91 -2.47 -14.48
CA GLY A 216 -11.18 -3.37 -13.60
C GLY A 216 -10.87 -2.78 -12.21
N THR A 217 -9.76 -3.21 -11.61
CA THR A 217 -9.34 -2.80 -10.25
C THR A 217 -7.93 -2.18 -10.22
N GLY A 218 -7.39 -1.78 -11.37
CA GLY A 218 -6.01 -1.32 -11.51
C GLY A 218 -5.65 -0.07 -10.70
N ASP A 219 -6.66 0.76 -10.41
CA ASP A 219 -6.59 1.98 -9.59
C ASP A 219 -6.66 1.72 -8.07
N CYS A 220 -6.85 0.46 -7.66
CA CYS A 220 -6.88 0.02 -6.28
C CYS A 220 -5.66 -0.86 -5.95
N LYS A 221 -5.22 -0.85 -4.68
CA LYS A 221 -4.06 -1.64 -4.24
C LYS A 221 -4.45 -3.04 -3.73
N MET A 222 -5.24 -3.74 -4.55
CA MET A 222 -5.74 -5.09 -4.28
C MET A 222 -4.73 -6.15 -4.73
N GLY A 223 -4.61 -7.25 -3.98
CA GLY A 223 -3.62 -8.30 -4.24
C GLY A 223 -3.76 -8.96 -5.62
N GLY A 224 -5.00 -9.11 -6.09
CA GLY A 224 -5.30 -9.70 -7.41
C GLY A 224 -4.63 -9.01 -8.60
N ASN A 225 -4.30 -7.72 -8.50
CA ASN A 225 -3.62 -6.97 -9.56
C ASN A 225 -2.13 -7.36 -9.72
N TYR A 226 -1.55 -8.05 -8.74
CA TYR A 226 -0.11 -8.34 -8.69
C TYR A 226 0.20 -9.80 -8.95
N GLY A 227 -0.69 -10.73 -8.59
CA GLY A 227 -0.48 -12.15 -8.89
C GLY A 227 -0.37 -12.44 -10.38
N SER A 228 -1.19 -11.77 -11.21
CA SER A 228 -1.18 -11.90 -12.67
C SER A 228 0.05 -11.30 -13.35
N SER A 229 0.81 -10.43 -12.66
CA SER A 229 1.99 -9.78 -13.26
C SER A 229 3.26 -10.63 -13.22
N LEU A 230 3.31 -11.63 -12.34
CA LEU A 230 4.52 -12.42 -12.08
C LEU A 230 5.04 -13.14 -13.32
N PHE A 231 4.14 -13.65 -14.17
CA PHE A 231 4.55 -14.33 -15.41
C PHE A 231 5.30 -13.39 -16.36
N ALA A 232 4.75 -12.20 -16.62
CA ALA A 232 5.39 -11.19 -17.47
C ALA A 232 6.70 -10.69 -16.86
N GLN A 233 6.79 -10.59 -15.54
CA GLN A 233 8.03 -10.21 -14.84
C GLN A 233 9.12 -11.29 -14.96
N CYS A 234 8.76 -12.58 -14.96
CA CYS A 234 9.71 -13.66 -15.22
C CYS A 234 10.18 -13.62 -16.68
N GLU A 235 9.25 -13.47 -17.63
CA GLU A 235 9.58 -13.33 -19.05
C GLU A 235 10.51 -12.13 -19.30
N ALA A 236 10.28 -11.00 -18.63
CA ALA A 236 11.17 -9.84 -18.68
C ALA A 236 12.58 -10.17 -18.20
N ALA A 237 12.71 -10.90 -17.09
CA ALA A 237 14.00 -11.32 -16.55
C ALA A 237 14.75 -12.28 -17.49
N ASP A 238 14.02 -13.21 -18.13
CA ASP A 238 14.57 -14.14 -19.13
C ASP A 238 15.11 -13.38 -20.38
N HIS A 239 14.57 -12.19 -20.66
CA HIS A 239 15.06 -11.28 -21.70
C HIS A 239 16.04 -10.22 -21.18
N GLY A 240 16.61 -10.39 -19.98
CA GLY A 240 17.61 -9.49 -19.41
C GLY A 240 17.06 -8.14 -18.94
N CYS A 241 15.75 -7.97 -18.87
CA CYS A 241 15.09 -6.77 -18.38
C CYS A 241 14.79 -6.86 -16.88
N GLN A 242 14.81 -5.74 -16.16
CA GLN A 242 14.54 -5.73 -14.72
C GLN A 242 13.07 -5.47 -14.40
N GLN A 243 12.32 -4.82 -15.28
CA GLN A 243 10.92 -4.47 -15.08
C GLN A 243 10.11 -4.63 -16.38
N VAL A 244 8.79 -4.74 -16.25
CA VAL A 244 7.85 -4.72 -17.36
C VAL A 244 7.41 -3.28 -17.65
N LEU A 245 7.37 -2.87 -18.92
CA LEU A 245 6.65 -1.68 -19.36
C LEU A 245 5.23 -2.11 -19.74
N TRP A 246 4.24 -1.66 -18.98
CA TRP A 246 2.86 -2.07 -19.20
C TRP A 246 2.23 -1.28 -20.34
N LEU A 247 1.79 -2.01 -21.36
CA LEU A 247 1.08 -1.47 -22.52
C LEU A 247 -0.42 -1.73 -22.40
N TYR A 248 -1.24 -0.83 -22.95
CA TYR A 248 -2.69 -0.95 -22.95
C TYR A 248 -3.31 -0.47 -24.27
N GLY A 249 -4.40 -1.10 -24.69
CA GLY A 249 -5.15 -0.70 -25.88
C GLY A 249 -4.52 -1.13 -27.20
N GLU A 250 -5.23 -0.89 -28.30
CA GLU A 250 -4.77 -1.20 -29.66
C GLU A 250 -3.60 -0.29 -30.08
N ASP A 251 -3.54 0.90 -29.51
CA ASP A 251 -2.51 1.92 -29.68
C ASP A 251 -1.27 1.69 -28.79
N ASN A 252 -1.26 0.66 -27.92
CA ASN A 252 -0.13 0.37 -27.02
C ASN A 252 0.26 1.56 -26.14
N GLN A 253 -0.72 2.18 -25.48
CA GLN A 253 -0.49 3.24 -24.50
C GLN A 253 0.45 2.76 -23.39
N ILE A 254 1.44 3.58 -23.07
CA ILE A 254 2.36 3.33 -21.98
C ILE A 254 1.68 3.72 -20.67
N THR A 255 1.56 2.78 -19.73
CA THR A 255 0.79 2.98 -18.50
C THR A 255 1.66 3.07 -17.25
N GLU A 256 2.34 1.99 -16.88
CA GLU A 256 3.15 1.89 -15.67
C GLU A 256 4.45 1.12 -15.94
N VAL A 257 5.46 1.29 -15.08
CA VAL A 257 6.72 0.55 -15.11
C VAL A 257 6.77 -0.40 -13.91
N GLY A 258 6.48 -1.68 -14.15
CA GLY A 258 6.38 -2.69 -13.10
C GLY A 258 5.28 -2.32 -12.09
N THR A 259 5.66 -1.93 -10.88
CA THR A 259 4.74 -1.45 -9.83
C THR A 259 4.91 0.04 -9.53
N MET A 260 5.40 0.82 -10.49
CA MET A 260 5.67 2.25 -10.39
C MET A 260 4.90 3.02 -11.45
N ASN A 261 4.47 4.23 -11.10
CA ASN A 261 3.93 5.15 -12.10
C ASN A 261 5.03 5.60 -13.07
N LEU A 262 4.66 5.80 -14.33
CA LEU A 262 5.55 6.31 -15.37
C LEU A 262 5.56 7.85 -15.36
N PHE A 263 6.74 8.44 -15.52
CA PHE A 263 6.95 9.83 -15.91
C PHE A 263 7.87 9.90 -17.13
N LEU A 264 7.55 10.79 -18.07
CA LEU A 264 8.37 11.12 -19.23
C LEU A 264 8.71 12.61 -19.16
N TYR A 265 9.99 12.97 -19.29
CA TYR A 265 10.41 14.37 -19.35
C TYR A 265 11.10 14.63 -20.67
N TRP A 266 10.44 15.36 -21.57
CA TRP A 266 10.75 15.42 -23.00
C TRP A 266 10.48 16.78 -23.64
N ILE A 267 10.85 16.91 -24.92
CA ILE A 267 10.36 17.99 -25.78
C ILE A 267 9.15 17.44 -26.52
N ASN A 268 7.98 18.06 -26.34
CA ASN A 268 6.75 17.61 -26.98
C ASN A 268 6.68 17.97 -28.47
N GLU A 269 5.59 17.62 -29.14
CA GLU A 269 5.36 17.86 -30.56
C GLU A 269 5.38 19.35 -30.95
N ASP A 270 5.03 20.22 -30.00
CA ASP A 270 5.03 21.68 -30.16
C ASP A 270 6.41 22.31 -29.87
N GLY A 271 7.41 21.52 -29.47
CA GLY A 271 8.77 21.98 -29.19
C GLY A 271 8.97 22.49 -27.76
N GLU A 272 8.06 22.18 -26.84
CA GLU A 272 8.06 22.65 -25.45
C GLU A 272 8.63 21.59 -24.49
N GLU A 273 9.39 22.02 -23.48
CA GLU A 273 9.83 21.14 -22.39
C GLU A 273 8.66 20.74 -21.51
N GLU A 274 8.41 19.43 -21.41
CA GLU A 274 7.22 18.89 -20.77
C GLU A 274 7.55 17.71 -19.84
N LEU A 275 6.92 17.69 -18.67
CA LEU A 275 6.86 16.51 -17.80
C LEU A 275 5.48 15.84 -17.91
N ALA A 276 5.43 14.70 -18.60
CA ALA A 276 4.21 13.93 -18.85
C ALA A 276 4.06 12.72 -17.92
N THR A 277 2.82 12.36 -17.60
CA THR A 277 2.47 11.11 -16.92
C THR A 277 1.05 10.67 -17.32
N PRO A 278 0.78 9.36 -17.45
CA PRO A 278 -0.56 8.87 -17.79
C PRO A 278 -1.66 9.38 -16.83
N PRO A 279 -2.86 9.70 -17.35
CA PRO A 279 -3.98 10.20 -16.54
C PRO A 279 -4.56 9.10 -15.63
N LEU A 280 -5.32 9.51 -14.62
CA LEU A 280 -6.00 8.59 -13.70
C LEU A 280 -7.39 8.19 -14.23
N ASP A 281 -7.43 7.39 -15.29
CA ASP A 281 -8.66 6.97 -15.99
C ASP A 281 -9.18 5.57 -15.56
N GLY A 282 -8.62 5.02 -14.48
CA GLY A 282 -9.03 3.74 -13.87
C GLY A 282 -8.05 2.58 -14.08
N ILE A 283 -7.10 2.68 -15.02
CA ILE A 283 -6.07 1.64 -15.23
C ILE A 283 -4.72 1.96 -14.57
N ILE A 284 -4.58 3.16 -14.00
CA ILE A 284 -3.35 3.64 -13.34
C ILE A 284 -3.56 3.70 -11.83
N LEU A 285 -2.63 3.13 -11.06
CA LEU A 285 -2.67 3.27 -9.61
C LEU A 285 -2.33 4.73 -9.20
N PRO A 286 -3.17 5.42 -8.41
CA PRO A 286 -2.87 6.78 -7.94
C PRO A 286 -1.75 6.76 -6.88
N GLY A 287 -0.50 6.77 -7.33
CA GLY A 287 0.69 6.76 -6.47
C GLY A 287 0.87 8.04 -5.67
N VAL A 288 1.34 7.91 -4.43
CA VAL A 288 1.64 9.06 -3.57
C VAL A 288 2.85 9.83 -4.13
N THR A 289 3.88 9.09 -4.59
CA THR A 289 5.04 9.69 -5.27
C THR A 289 4.64 10.42 -6.53
N ARG A 290 3.76 9.84 -7.36
CA ARG A 290 3.21 10.50 -8.56
C ARG A 290 2.55 11.83 -8.20
N GLN A 291 1.67 11.84 -7.21
CA GLN A 291 1.03 13.08 -6.76
C GLN A 291 2.06 14.10 -6.26
N SER A 292 3.05 13.66 -5.47
CA SER A 292 4.11 14.55 -4.97
C SER A 292 4.98 15.17 -6.06
N ILE A 293 5.30 14.43 -7.12
CA ILE A 293 6.07 14.95 -8.26
C ILE A 293 5.25 16.01 -9.01
N LEU A 294 3.97 15.72 -9.29
CA LEU A 294 3.07 16.69 -9.92
C LEU A 294 2.89 17.95 -9.05
N ASP A 295 2.71 17.81 -7.74
CA ASP A 295 2.61 18.94 -6.81
C ASP A 295 3.88 19.83 -6.83
N LEU A 296 5.06 19.21 -6.96
CA LEU A 296 6.34 19.92 -7.04
C LEU A 296 6.54 20.62 -8.37
N ALA A 297 6.30 19.93 -9.49
CA ALA A 297 6.46 20.49 -10.82
C ALA A 297 5.50 21.67 -11.07
N HIS A 298 4.24 21.59 -10.61
CA HIS A 298 3.32 22.74 -10.65
C HIS A 298 3.87 23.93 -9.87
N LYS A 299 4.48 23.70 -8.71
CA LYS A 299 5.05 24.75 -7.88
C LYS A 299 6.30 25.40 -8.51
N TRP A 300 7.05 24.64 -9.30
CA TRP A 300 8.22 25.14 -10.03
C TRP A 300 7.88 25.76 -11.39
N ASN A 301 6.59 25.84 -11.73
CA ASN A 301 6.09 26.42 -12.98
C ASN A 301 6.67 25.73 -14.23
N THR A 302 6.93 24.42 -14.14
CA THR A 302 7.16 23.57 -15.31
C THR A 302 5.82 23.27 -15.95
N GLU A 303 5.71 23.35 -17.28
CA GLU A 303 4.49 22.94 -17.97
C GLU A 303 4.24 21.45 -17.76
N LEU A 304 3.02 21.15 -17.31
CA LEU A 304 2.60 19.82 -16.91
C LEU A 304 1.40 19.42 -17.74
N ILE A 305 1.57 18.38 -18.55
CA ILE A 305 0.49 17.83 -19.35
C ILE A 305 0.19 16.41 -18.85
N LEU A 306 -1.08 16.19 -18.48
CA LEU A 306 -1.60 14.85 -18.27
C LEU A 306 -2.01 14.30 -19.63
N PHE A 307 -1.20 13.38 -20.18
CA PHE A 307 -1.38 12.89 -21.53
C PHE A 307 -1.24 11.36 -21.61
N SER A 308 -1.78 10.77 -22.67
CA SER A 308 -1.63 9.36 -23.00
C SER A 308 -0.52 9.20 -24.04
N VAL A 309 0.65 8.71 -23.65
CA VAL A 309 1.75 8.46 -24.57
C VAL A 309 1.62 7.05 -25.13
N ASN A 310 1.62 6.91 -26.46
CA ASN A 310 1.65 5.62 -27.10
C ASN A 310 3.10 5.17 -27.41
N LEU A 311 3.31 3.87 -27.63
CA LEU A 311 4.66 3.35 -27.85
C LEU A 311 5.31 3.87 -29.15
N ALA A 312 4.51 4.15 -30.19
CA ALA A 312 5.02 4.70 -31.45
C ALA A 312 5.56 6.12 -31.25
N ASP A 313 4.81 6.99 -30.57
CA ASP A 313 5.26 8.35 -30.22
C ASP A 313 6.57 8.24 -29.42
N PHE A 314 6.63 7.34 -28.44
CA PHE A 314 7.85 7.17 -27.64
C PHE A 314 9.08 6.72 -28.44
N LEU A 315 8.91 5.91 -29.50
CA LEU A 315 10.02 5.41 -30.31
C LEU A 315 10.54 6.43 -31.33
N GLU A 316 9.71 7.36 -31.79
CA GLU A 316 10.15 8.45 -32.68
C GLU A 316 11.00 9.49 -31.94
N PHE A 317 10.70 9.72 -30.66
CA PHE A 317 11.41 10.69 -29.82
C PHE A 317 12.39 9.94 -28.89
N TYR A 318 13.61 9.70 -29.36
CA TYR A 318 14.70 9.08 -28.57
C TYR A 318 14.83 9.73 -27.18
N LEU A 319 14.41 9.04 -26.11
CA LEU A 319 14.41 9.69 -24.80
C LEU A 319 14.61 8.79 -23.58
N PHE A 320 15.19 9.42 -22.55
CA PHE A 320 15.51 8.86 -21.24
C PHE A 320 14.25 8.67 -20.39
N ILE A 321 13.99 7.44 -19.94
CA ILE A 321 12.97 7.14 -18.92
C ILE A 321 13.57 7.41 -17.53
N TYR A 322 13.01 8.37 -16.80
CA TYR A 322 13.34 8.60 -15.39
C TYR A 322 12.38 7.80 -14.51
N LEU A 323 12.89 6.76 -13.83
CA LEU A 323 12.12 6.13 -12.75
C LEU A 323 12.32 6.91 -11.45
N PHE A 324 11.25 7.54 -10.96
CA PHE A 324 11.28 8.17 -9.66
C PHE A 324 10.87 7.21 -8.55
N THR A 325 11.85 6.60 -7.90
CA THR A 325 11.69 6.11 -6.53
C THR A 325 12.08 7.24 -5.57
N PHE A 326 11.22 7.58 -4.62
CA PHE A 326 11.50 8.66 -3.66
C PHE A 326 12.67 8.27 -2.74
N GLU A 327 13.87 8.69 -3.11
CA GLU A 327 15.07 8.72 -2.29
C GLU A 327 15.51 10.18 -2.16
N GLN A 328 15.61 10.69 -0.94
CA GLN A 328 16.25 11.98 -0.72
C GLN A 328 17.75 11.81 -0.89
N HIS A 329 18.27 12.19 -2.04
CA HIS A 329 19.68 12.56 -2.17
C HIS A 329 19.80 14.07 -2.18
N ASN A 330 20.42 14.61 -1.12
CA ASN A 330 21.00 15.96 -1.01
C ASN A 330 20.28 17.10 -1.77
N CYS A 331 19.02 17.38 -1.44
CA CYS A 331 18.49 18.72 -1.65
C CYS A 331 18.85 19.59 -0.44
N ASN A 332 19.95 20.32 -0.57
CA ASN A 332 20.41 21.33 0.38
C ASN A 332 19.51 22.58 0.30
N CYS A 333 18.21 22.43 0.57
CA CYS A 333 17.30 23.56 0.69
C CYS A 333 17.31 24.05 2.14
N ARG A 334 18.16 25.07 2.39
CA ARG A 334 18.00 25.96 3.55
C ARG A 334 16.62 26.62 3.45
N LEU A 335 15.69 26.18 4.29
CA LEU A 335 14.49 26.95 4.61
C LEU A 335 14.94 28.20 5.40
N ARG A 336 14.76 29.38 4.81
CA ARG A 336 14.62 30.63 5.56
C ARG A 336 13.15 30.85 5.87
#